data_AF-A0A378HXJ7-F1
#
_entry.id   AF-A0A378HXJ7-F1
#
_cell.length_a   1.000
_cell.length_b   1.000
_cell.length_c   1.000
_cell.angle_alpha   90.00
_cell.angle_beta   90.00
_cell.angle_gamma   90.00
#
_symmetry.space_group_name_H-M   'P 1'
#
loop_
_entity.id
_entity.type
_entity.pdbx_description
1 polymer ?
#
loop_
_entity_poly.entity_id
_entity_poly.type
_entity_poly.pdbx_seq_one_letter_code
_entity_poly.pdbx_strand_id
1 'polypeptide(L)'
;MFELVLGGIEGQIILAEEKMKIKGPKDGKLQANFNGKAKSLFKNSDSLSLATTKSLVLLSIVGQEYCRGDFLGAIIEQAVTEPHQLVTFLIADELHWHNLKSEEYLTDDHKATLKKEARQLGAAYFEEHLHYFLKPLGLSVEKFKNNYPDLNTLEKISVLNQLAKDMSLGFEVVTWSQWVAHPQYQEREPGLNSLCQSEPELKASIAAEADIFAGRHQQEGDKEGLWKARSKGYLEEETPAIMWLAAALNYNFIVYPGQIRKPFEVAKAYFDKNREDPRCSFPEDLDLNLVANWLQVSFCRKAIEPPKLTTTDNNRQKDIATNKSLEEISNRLVISEVEATLKKFEELSLGENRYKFFSHGGTQERQESATISPQTLFNSAIEHMAYGITAAIIDKGGSIEFQRQLFEQSFASLLSIVQKQQAASSMVESKSKPINEIISPLAIDVVEIEAESRPTQASALKF
;
A
#
# COMPACT_ATOMS: atom_id res chain seq x y z
N MET A 1 35.22 11.56 -63.71
CA MET A 1 36.30 11.45 -62.72
C MET A 1 36.31 12.79 -61.97
N PHE A 2 35.41 12.92 -60.99
CA PHE A 2 35.23 14.14 -60.20
C PHE A 2 35.11 13.71 -58.74
N GLU A 3 36.01 14.23 -57.93
CA GLU A 3 35.95 14.21 -56.47
C GLU A 3 34.68 14.91 -55.99
N LEU A 4 34.02 14.32 -55.00
CA LEU A 4 33.04 15.02 -54.19
C LEU A 4 33.36 14.73 -52.72
N VAL A 5 33.85 15.79 -52.10
CA VAL A 5 34.22 15.99 -50.72
C VAL A 5 33.05 15.62 -49.81
N LEU A 6 33.17 14.53 -49.06
CA LEU A 6 32.32 14.25 -47.89
C LEU A 6 32.88 15.05 -46.71
N GLY A 7 32.48 16.32 -46.64
CA GLY A 7 32.69 17.17 -45.48
C GLY A 7 31.85 16.68 -44.31
N GLY A 8 32.51 16.30 -43.24
CA GLY A 8 31.91 15.83 -42.00
C GLY A 8 30.99 16.87 -41.37
N ILE A 9 29.82 16.38 -40.97
CA ILE A 9 29.02 16.97 -39.90
C ILE A 9 28.65 15.79 -39.00
N GLU A 10 29.59 15.39 -38.14
CA GLU A 10 29.28 14.64 -36.92
C GLU A 10 28.55 15.61 -35.99
N GLY A 11 27.27 15.83 -36.28
CA GLY A 11 26.37 16.52 -35.38
C GLY A 11 26.13 15.60 -34.20
N GLN A 12 26.77 15.89 -33.07
CA GLN A 12 26.36 15.39 -31.77
C GLN A 12 24.90 15.80 -31.54
N ILE A 13 23.97 14.90 -31.84
CA ILE A 13 22.61 14.99 -31.33
C ILE A 13 22.72 14.55 -29.87
N ILE A 14 23.17 15.47 -29.01
CA ILE A 14 22.74 15.43 -27.62
C ILE A 14 21.22 15.61 -27.72
N LEU A 15 20.47 14.52 -27.62
CA LEU A 15 19.03 14.56 -27.43
C LEU A 15 18.82 15.24 -26.08
N ALA A 16 18.85 16.57 -26.08
CA ALA A 16 18.46 17.38 -24.95
C ALA A 16 17.04 16.94 -24.64
N GLU A 17 16.87 16.24 -23.51
CA GLU A 17 15.53 15.90 -23.04
C GLU A 17 14.74 17.20 -23.03
N GLU A 18 13.66 17.23 -23.80
CA GLU A 18 12.90 18.46 -23.99
C GLU A 18 12.37 18.87 -22.62
N LYS A 19 12.99 19.90 -22.02
CA LYS A 19 12.62 20.35 -20.69
C LYS A 19 11.14 20.68 -20.67
N MET A 20 10.43 20.10 -19.71
CA MET A 20 9.00 20.26 -19.62
C MET A 20 8.66 21.73 -19.38
N LYS A 21 7.80 22.30 -20.23
CA LYS A 21 7.37 23.70 -20.10
C LYS A 21 6.38 23.84 -18.94
N ILE A 22 6.84 24.41 -17.83
CA ILE A 22 6.00 24.69 -16.66
C ILE A 22 5.31 26.03 -16.84
N LYS A 23 3.98 26.04 -16.88
CA LYS A 23 3.17 27.25 -17.02
C LYS A 23 2.83 27.83 -15.64
N GLY A 24 2.71 29.16 -15.53
CA GLY A 24 2.27 29.85 -14.31
C GLY A 24 3.33 30.78 -13.69
N PRO A 25 3.02 31.47 -12.57
CA PRO A 25 3.94 32.38 -11.89
C PRO A 25 5.12 31.61 -11.27
N LYS A 26 6.32 32.20 -11.29
CA LYS A 26 7.56 31.58 -10.76
C LYS A 26 7.43 31.17 -9.29
N ASP A 27 6.80 32.02 -8.49
CA ASP A 27 6.61 31.81 -7.05
C ASP A 27 5.28 31.10 -6.72
N GLY A 28 4.60 30.56 -7.74
CA GLY A 28 3.37 29.81 -7.55
C GLY A 28 3.61 28.41 -7.00
N LYS A 29 2.61 27.88 -6.27
CA LYS A 29 2.59 26.49 -5.80
C LYS A 29 2.57 25.56 -7.01
N LEU A 30 3.55 24.65 -7.06
CA LEU A 30 3.66 23.64 -8.10
C LEU A 30 2.52 22.61 -7.97
N GLN A 31 1.94 22.20 -9.09
CA GLN A 31 0.91 21.20 -9.18
C GLN A 31 1.20 20.24 -10.34
N ALA A 32 0.96 18.96 -10.11
CA ALA A 32 1.02 17.93 -11.15
C ALA A 32 -0.37 17.72 -11.74
N ASN A 33 -0.44 17.36 -13.02
CA ASN A 33 -1.66 16.90 -13.68
C ASN A 33 -1.32 15.64 -14.46
N PHE A 34 -2.11 14.59 -14.29
CA PHE A 34 -1.92 13.34 -15.02
C PHE A 34 -2.76 13.36 -16.30
N ASN A 35 -2.09 13.40 -17.46
CA ASN A 35 -2.72 13.50 -18.77
C ASN A 35 -2.62 12.17 -19.51
N GLY A 36 -3.74 11.74 -20.10
CA GLY A 36 -3.76 10.59 -20.99
C GLY A 36 -5.14 10.39 -21.57
N LYS A 37 -5.20 9.93 -22.83
CA LYS A 37 -6.47 9.66 -23.52
C LYS A 37 -7.28 8.58 -22.81
N ALA A 38 -6.61 7.61 -22.19
CA ALA A 38 -7.25 6.52 -21.46
C ALA A 38 -8.13 6.99 -20.29
N LYS A 39 -7.89 8.19 -19.70
CA LYS A 39 -8.75 8.72 -18.63
C LYS A 39 -10.21 8.88 -19.08
N SER A 40 -10.50 9.10 -20.36
CA SER A 40 -11.89 9.21 -20.84
C SER A 40 -12.63 7.87 -20.85
N LEU A 41 -11.94 6.74 -20.79
CA LEU A 41 -12.56 5.40 -20.71
C LEU A 41 -13.29 5.19 -19.36
N PHE A 42 -12.94 5.97 -18.33
CA PHE A 42 -13.44 5.83 -16.96
C PHE A 42 -14.37 6.98 -16.51
N LYS A 43 -14.92 7.75 -17.47
CA LYS A 43 -15.79 8.91 -17.18
C LYS A 43 -17.28 8.67 -17.42
N ASN A 44 -17.65 7.60 -18.13
CA ASN A 44 -18.97 7.48 -18.77
C ASN A 44 -19.71 6.17 -18.46
N SER A 45 -19.32 5.43 -17.41
CA SER A 45 -19.96 4.15 -17.07
C SER A 45 -20.26 4.10 -15.58
N ASP A 46 -21.48 3.65 -15.25
CA ASP A 46 -21.94 3.45 -13.87
C ASP A 46 -21.08 2.44 -13.09
N SER A 47 -20.27 1.63 -13.79
CA SER A 47 -19.39 0.61 -13.20
C SER A 47 -17.89 0.90 -13.33
N LEU A 48 -17.48 1.90 -14.14
CA LEU A 48 -16.06 2.25 -14.35
C LEU A 48 -15.85 3.73 -14.03
N SER A 49 -15.45 3.98 -12.79
CA SER A 49 -15.07 5.31 -12.31
C SER A 49 -13.58 5.36 -12.03
N LEU A 50 -12.99 6.56 -11.98
CA LEU A 50 -11.60 6.70 -11.51
C LEU A 50 -11.43 6.10 -10.10
N ALA A 51 -12.45 6.18 -9.23
CA ALA A 51 -12.41 5.69 -7.85
C ALA A 51 -12.18 4.17 -7.75
N THR A 52 -12.47 3.42 -8.81
CA THR A 52 -12.23 1.96 -8.88
C THR A 52 -10.91 1.61 -9.56
N THR A 53 -10.11 2.61 -9.96
CA THR A 53 -8.87 2.37 -10.71
C THR A 53 -7.64 2.30 -9.83
N LYS A 54 -6.65 1.52 -10.26
CA LYS A 54 -5.32 1.49 -9.66
C LYS A 54 -4.29 2.21 -10.54
N SER A 55 -3.36 2.91 -9.91
CA SER A 55 -2.30 3.67 -10.58
C SER A 55 -0.92 3.26 -10.07
N LEU A 56 0.00 2.95 -10.98
CA LEU A 56 1.41 2.70 -10.68
C LEU A 56 2.21 3.96 -11.02
N VAL A 57 2.74 4.66 -10.01
CA VAL A 57 3.57 5.85 -10.20
C VAL A 57 5.03 5.43 -10.22
N LEU A 58 5.70 5.60 -11.37
CA LEU A 58 7.10 5.22 -11.54
C LEU A 58 8.03 6.32 -11.04
N LEU A 59 8.91 5.99 -10.10
CA LEU A 59 9.88 6.90 -9.52
C LEU A 59 11.30 6.49 -9.91
N SER A 60 11.84 7.16 -10.94
CA SER A 60 13.26 7.05 -11.28
C SER A 60 14.11 7.78 -10.23
N ILE A 61 15.03 7.05 -9.61
CA ILE A 61 15.85 7.57 -8.51
C ILE A 61 17.00 8.46 -8.99
N VAL A 62 17.46 8.33 -10.25
CA VAL A 62 18.62 9.07 -10.79
C VAL A 62 18.32 9.56 -12.20
N GLY A 63 18.75 10.79 -12.51
CA GLY A 63 18.65 11.36 -13.85
C GLY A 63 17.28 11.92 -14.23
N GLN A 64 16.28 11.90 -13.33
CA GLN A 64 14.95 12.47 -13.58
C GLN A 64 14.62 13.57 -12.55
N GLU A 65 14.75 14.84 -12.95
CA GLU A 65 14.48 16.00 -12.09
C GLU A 65 13.01 16.09 -11.64
N TYR A 66 12.08 15.58 -12.46
CA TYR A 66 10.65 15.61 -12.17
C TYR A 66 10.19 14.54 -11.17
N CYS A 67 11.08 13.63 -10.75
CA CYS A 67 10.82 12.65 -9.70
C CYS A 67 11.47 13.08 -8.36
N ARG A 68 11.87 14.34 -8.19
CA ARG A 68 12.56 14.84 -6.99
C ARG A 68 11.97 16.16 -6.50
N GLY A 69 12.27 16.50 -5.23
CA GLY A 69 11.89 17.77 -4.62
C GLY A 69 10.41 18.13 -4.81
N ASP A 70 10.14 19.40 -5.11
CA ASP A 70 8.77 19.90 -5.25
C ASP A 70 7.95 19.17 -6.34
N PHE A 71 8.60 18.66 -7.39
CA PHE A 71 7.90 17.91 -8.44
C PHE A 71 7.36 16.59 -7.91
N LEU A 72 8.18 15.84 -7.15
CA LEU A 72 7.74 14.63 -6.47
C LEU A 72 6.61 14.93 -5.49
N GLY A 73 6.75 15.99 -4.69
CA GLY A 73 5.71 16.43 -3.77
C GLY A 73 4.38 16.73 -4.48
N ALA A 74 4.44 17.37 -5.64
CA ALA A 74 3.26 17.65 -6.47
C ALA A 74 2.66 16.39 -7.09
N ILE A 75 3.48 15.41 -7.50
CA ILE A 75 3.01 14.10 -8.00
C ILE A 75 2.28 13.35 -6.89
N ILE A 76 2.87 13.23 -5.69
CA ILE A 76 2.27 12.53 -4.56
C ILE A 76 0.96 13.21 -4.15
N GLU A 77 0.96 14.55 -4.04
CA GLU A 77 -0.26 15.31 -3.71
C GLU A 77 -1.38 15.07 -4.74
N GLN A 78 -1.06 15.10 -6.04
CA GLN A 78 -2.05 14.82 -7.09
C GLN A 78 -2.53 13.38 -7.05
N ALA A 79 -1.62 12.42 -6.89
CA ALA A 79 -1.92 10.99 -6.88
C ALA A 79 -2.85 10.59 -5.74
N VAL A 80 -2.61 11.11 -4.53
CA VAL A 80 -3.42 10.78 -3.35
C VAL A 80 -4.74 11.57 -3.33
N THR A 81 -4.81 12.73 -4.00
CA THR A 81 -6.04 13.52 -4.09
C THR A 81 -6.98 13.05 -5.21
N GLU A 82 -6.45 12.51 -6.31
CA GLU A 82 -7.28 11.88 -7.34
C GLU A 82 -7.99 10.65 -6.76
N PRO A 83 -9.29 10.46 -7.03
CA PRO A 83 -10.03 9.33 -6.51
C PRO A 83 -9.56 8.07 -7.24
N HIS A 84 -8.56 7.37 -6.70
CA HIS A 84 -8.12 6.05 -7.13
C HIS A 84 -8.38 5.04 -6.01
N GLN A 85 -8.61 3.78 -6.35
CA GLN A 85 -8.70 2.70 -5.37
C GLN A 85 -7.36 2.49 -4.68
N LEU A 86 -6.28 2.50 -5.46
CA LEU A 86 -4.92 2.30 -4.99
C LEU A 86 -3.93 3.08 -5.86
N VAL A 87 -2.97 3.74 -5.22
CA VAL A 87 -1.77 4.25 -5.87
C VAL A 87 -0.53 3.59 -5.30
N THR A 88 0.28 3.01 -6.17
CA THR A 88 1.55 2.38 -5.80
C THR A 88 2.70 3.21 -6.32
N PHE A 89 3.49 3.78 -5.42
CA PHE A 89 4.72 4.50 -5.75
C PHE A 89 5.87 3.50 -5.86
N LEU A 90 6.30 3.21 -7.09
CA LEU A 90 7.39 2.27 -7.37
C LEU A 90 8.72 3.01 -7.45
N ILE A 91 9.56 2.82 -6.43
CA ILE A 91 10.95 3.29 -6.43
C ILE A 91 11.78 2.32 -7.30
N ALA A 92 12.13 2.75 -8.51
CA ALA A 92 12.90 1.97 -9.47
C ALA A 92 14.40 1.99 -9.14
N ASP A 93 14.74 1.58 -7.92
CA ASP A 93 16.09 1.66 -7.36
C ASP A 93 17.02 0.58 -7.88
N GLU A 94 16.72 -0.69 -7.60
CA GLU A 94 17.61 -1.80 -7.96
C GLU A 94 17.87 -1.82 -9.46
N LEU A 95 16.87 -1.54 -10.30
CA LEU A 95 16.99 -1.42 -11.76
C LEU A 95 18.10 -0.48 -12.22
N HIS A 96 18.45 0.54 -11.42
CA HIS A 96 19.53 1.47 -11.72
C HIS A 96 20.93 0.81 -11.75
N TRP A 97 21.06 -0.44 -11.30
CA TRP A 97 22.32 -1.19 -11.32
C TRP A 97 22.94 -1.25 -12.73
N HIS A 98 22.12 -1.27 -13.78
CA HIS A 98 22.58 -1.25 -15.18
C HIS A 98 23.33 0.04 -15.53
N ASN A 99 23.08 1.14 -14.82
CA ASN A 99 23.64 2.46 -15.10
C ASN A 99 24.83 2.80 -14.18
N LEU A 100 25.10 1.99 -13.16
CA LEU A 100 26.23 2.20 -12.25
C LEU A 100 27.55 1.86 -12.94
N LYS A 101 28.51 2.79 -12.88
CA LYS A 101 29.83 2.59 -13.47
C LYS A 101 30.58 1.48 -12.74
N SER A 102 31.14 0.54 -13.50
CA SER A 102 32.15 -0.38 -12.99
C SER A 102 33.27 -0.49 -14.02
N GLU A 103 34.51 -0.46 -13.54
CA GLU A 103 35.68 -0.67 -14.37
C GLU A 103 35.89 -2.15 -14.71
N GLU A 104 35.22 -3.04 -13.99
CA GLU A 104 35.42 -4.49 -14.02
C GLU A 104 34.46 -5.19 -14.98
N TYR A 105 34.85 -6.39 -15.43
CA TYR A 105 33.96 -7.27 -16.20
C TYR A 105 32.75 -7.68 -15.37
N LEU A 106 31.57 -7.80 -15.99
CA LEU A 106 30.32 -8.16 -15.32
C LEU A 106 30.29 -9.65 -14.92
N THR A 107 30.88 -9.99 -13.79
CA THR A 107 30.64 -11.27 -13.09
C THR A 107 29.34 -11.20 -12.30
N ASP A 108 28.79 -12.34 -11.87
CA ASP A 108 27.56 -12.35 -11.06
C ASP A 108 27.76 -11.71 -9.68
N ASP A 109 28.94 -11.86 -9.07
CA ASP A 109 29.30 -11.17 -7.82
C ASP A 109 29.35 -9.64 -8.00
N HIS A 110 29.86 -9.17 -9.15
CA HIS A 110 29.85 -7.74 -9.47
C HIS A 110 28.43 -7.23 -9.69
N LYS A 111 27.57 -7.99 -10.39
CA LYS A 111 26.14 -7.61 -10.51
C LYS A 111 25.47 -7.52 -9.14
N ALA A 112 25.72 -8.48 -8.25
CA ALA A 112 25.17 -8.44 -6.89
C ALA A 112 25.64 -7.21 -6.11
N THR A 113 26.90 -6.82 -6.29
CA THR A 113 27.47 -5.60 -5.71
C THR A 113 26.81 -4.34 -6.25
N LEU A 114 26.67 -4.22 -7.58
CA LEU A 114 25.98 -3.09 -8.22
C LEU A 114 24.50 -3.01 -7.81
N LYS A 115 23.79 -4.13 -7.73
CA LYS A 115 22.41 -4.17 -7.22
C LYS A 115 22.31 -3.72 -5.77
N LYS A 116 23.30 -4.07 -4.92
CA LYS A 116 23.35 -3.59 -3.54
C LYS A 116 23.58 -2.07 -3.48
N GLU A 117 24.49 -1.53 -4.29
CA GLU A 117 24.72 -0.09 -4.41
C GLU A 117 23.48 0.65 -4.92
N ALA A 118 22.81 0.12 -5.95
CA ALA A 118 21.58 0.68 -6.49
C ALA A 118 20.46 0.75 -5.43
N ARG A 119 20.30 -0.28 -4.61
CA ARG A 119 19.38 -0.27 -3.45
C ARG A 119 19.76 0.76 -2.38
N GLN A 120 21.06 0.99 -2.15
CA GLN A 120 21.50 2.05 -1.23
C GLN A 120 21.14 3.44 -1.76
N LEU A 121 21.26 3.67 -3.06
CA LEU A 121 20.79 4.91 -3.70
C LEU A 121 19.26 5.06 -3.58
N GLY A 122 18.51 3.96 -3.74
CA GLY A 122 17.07 3.92 -3.48
C GLY A 122 16.69 4.29 -2.06
N ALA A 123 17.38 3.71 -1.08
CA ALA A 123 17.20 4.02 0.32
C ALA A 123 17.49 5.50 0.62
N ALA A 124 18.60 6.04 0.11
CA ALA A 124 18.93 7.46 0.26
C ALA A 124 17.88 8.37 -0.39
N TYR A 125 17.40 8.02 -1.60
CA TYR A 125 16.33 8.73 -2.28
C TYR A 125 15.04 8.74 -1.45
N PHE A 126 14.64 7.61 -0.87
CA PHE A 126 13.46 7.55 0.00
C PHE A 126 13.61 8.43 1.25
N GLU A 127 14.76 8.37 1.93
CA GLU A 127 15.01 9.18 3.14
C GLU A 127 15.03 10.69 2.85
N GLU A 128 15.64 11.10 1.74
CA GLU A 128 15.66 12.48 1.26
C GLU A 128 14.23 13.03 1.07
N HIS A 129 13.32 12.18 0.58
CA HIS A 129 11.97 12.56 0.19
C HIS A 129 10.87 12.08 1.16
N LEU A 130 11.24 11.50 2.30
CA LEU A 130 10.31 10.90 3.27
C LEU A 130 9.19 11.86 3.67
N HIS A 131 9.50 13.13 3.83
CA HIS A 131 8.53 14.17 4.19
C HIS A 131 7.36 14.31 3.20
N TYR A 132 7.54 14.01 1.91
CA TYR A 132 6.45 14.04 0.94
C TYR A 132 5.51 12.83 1.11
N PHE A 133 6.04 11.65 1.39
CA PHE A 133 5.23 10.44 1.63
C PHE A 133 4.49 10.47 2.98
N LEU A 134 5.02 11.18 3.97
CA LEU A 134 4.37 11.39 5.27
C LEU A 134 3.29 12.47 5.26
N LYS A 135 3.33 13.40 4.29
CA LYS A 135 2.39 14.52 4.21
C LYS A 135 0.92 14.08 4.12
N PRO A 136 0.52 13.09 3.28
CA PRO A 136 -0.83 12.57 3.29
C PRO A 136 -1.30 11.98 4.63
N LEU A 137 -0.36 11.47 5.44
CA LEU A 137 -0.62 10.92 6.78
C LEU A 137 -0.73 12.02 7.85
N GLY A 138 -0.51 13.29 7.50
CA GLY A 138 -0.46 14.38 8.48
C GLY A 138 0.71 14.28 9.46
N LEU A 139 1.79 13.60 9.07
CA LEU A 139 2.97 13.38 9.90
C LEU A 139 4.16 14.23 9.42
N SER A 140 4.91 14.79 10.37
CA SER A 140 6.25 15.33 10.09
C SER A 140 7.29 14.23 10.20
N VAL A 141 8.48 14.45 9.62
CA VAL A 141 9.60 13.51 9.72
C VAL A 141 10.02 13.31 11.17
N GLU A 142 10.02 14.36 11.99
CA GLU A 142 10.38 14.30 13.41
C GLU A 142 9.38 13.46 14.20
N LYS A 143 8.07 13.69 14.00
CA LYS A 143 7.02 12.90 14.67
C LYS A 143 7.11 11.42 14.27
N PHE A 144 7.35 11.15 12.99
CA PHE A 144 7.52 9.78 12.50
C PHE A 144 8.75 9.11 13.14
N LYS A 145 9.91 9.77 13.13
CA LYS A 145 11.15 9.24 13.74
C LYS A 145 11.05 9.05 15.25
N ASN A 146 10.31 9.89 15.96
CA ASN A 146 10.09 9.75 17.39
C ASN A 146 9.18 8.56 17.72
N ASN A 147 8.17 8.29 16.89
CA ASN A 147 7.25 7.16 17.08
C ASN A 147 7.87 5.83 16.64
N TYR A 148 8.78 5.87 15.66
CA TYR A 148 9.40 4.70 15.04
C TYR A 148 10.92 4.88 14.93
N PRO A 149 11.64 4.88 16.07
CA PRO A 149 13.10 5.06 16.08
C PRO A 149 13.80 3.85 15.47
N ASP A 150 15.03 4.07 14.98
CA ASP A 150 15.99 3.04 14.57
C ASP A 150 15.56 2.10 13.43
N LEU A 151 14.48 2.42 12.72
CA LEU A 151 14.06 1.66 11.55
C LEU A 151 14.99 1.87 10.35
N ASN A 152 15.29 0.80 9.63
CA ASN A 152 15.86 0.88 8.29
C ASN A 152 14.81 1.30 7.25
N THR A 153 15.25 1.62 6.03
CA THR A 153 14.36 2.15 4.98
C THR A 153 13.21 1.20 4.63
N LEU A 154 13.44 -0.12 4.53
CA LEU A 154 12.38 -1.07 4.22
C LEU A 154 11.35 -1.18 5.36
N GLU A 155 11.81 -1.14 6.61
CA GLU A 155 10.93 -1.12 7.78
C GLU A 155 10.10 0.17 7.82
N LYS A 156 10.70 1.32 7.49
CA LYS A 156 9.95 2.59 7.38
C LYS A 156 8.89 2.54 6.28
N ILE A 157 9.21 1.98 5.11
CA ILE A 157 8.24 1.76 4.03
C ILE A 157 7.09 0.87 4.52
N SER A 158 7.41 -0.23 5.22
CA SER A 158 6.39 -1.11 5.78
C SER A 158 5.47 -0.41 6.78
N VAL A 159 6.03 0.39 7.70
CA VAL A 159 5.24 1.19 8.66
C VAL A 159 4.39 2.23 7.93
N LEU A 160 4.95 2.92 6.94
CA LEU A 160 4.24 3.92 6.15
C LEU A 160 3.05 3.31 5.39
N ASN A 161 3.24 2.16 4.76
CA ASN A 161 2.17 1.44 4.06
C ASN A 161 1.08 0.96 5.03
N GLN A 162 1.48 0.48 6.21
CA GLN A 162 0.52 0.07 7.24
C GLN A 162 -0.31 1.27 7.73
N LEU A 163 0.32 2.42 8.00
CA LEU A 163 -0.39 3.65 8.38
C LEU A 163 -1.34 4.13 7.28
N ALA A 164 -0.91 4.11 6.00
CA ALA A 164 -1.76 4.49 4.88
C ALA A 164 -2.98 3.57 4.74
N LYS A 165 -2.80 2.27 5.00
CA LYS A 165 -3.88 1.28 5.04
C LYS A 165 -4.84 1.52 6.21
N ASP A 166 -4.32 1.73 7.42
CA ASP A 166 -5.13 1.98 8.62
C ASP A 166 -5.97 3.26 8.49
N MET A 167 -5.44 4.27 7.80
CA MET A 167 -6.13 5.52 7.50
C MET A 167 -6.95 5.49 6.20
N SER A 168 -7.02 4.34 5.51
CA SER A 168 -7.75 4.18 4.24
C SER A 168 -7.37 5.21 3.16
N LEU A 169 -6.10 5.62 3.10
CA LEU A 169 -5.62 6.64 2.15
C LEU A 169 -5.34 6.10 0.73
N GLY A 170 -5.49 4.80 0.51
CA GLY A 170 -5.43 4.20 -0.82
C GLY A 170 -4.08 4.37 -1.52
N PHE A 171 -2.95 4.36 -0.79
CA PHE A 171 -1.63 4.35 -1.40
C PHE A 171 -0.62 3.47 -0.67
N GLU A 172 0.43 3.07 -1.38
CA GLU A 172 1.58 2.34 -0.87
C GLU A 172 2.87 2.73 -1.61
N VAL A 173 4.01 2.45 -1.00
CA VAL A 173 5.34 2.59 -1.58
C VAL A 173 5.99 1.21 -1.68
N VAL A 174 6.59 0.90 -2.82
CA VAL A 174 7.30 -0.37 -3.06
C VAL A 174 8.66 -0.10 -3.73
N THR A 175 9.65 -0.93 -3.42
CA THR A 175 10.95 -0.91 -4.13
C THR A 175 10.92 -1.80 -5.36
N TRP A 176 11.90 -1.63 -6.26
CA TRP A 176 12.00 -2.47 -7.46
C TRP A 176 12.09 -3.95 -7.11
N SER A 177 12.93 -4.28 -6.12
CA SER A 177 13.10 -5.65 -5.65
C SER A 177 11.81 -6.28 -5.11
N GLN A 178 10.96 -5.51 -4.42
CA GLN A 178 9.64 -5.98 -3.97
C GLN A 178 8.68 -6.18 -5.15
N TRP A 179 8.71 -5.27 -6.12
CA TRP A 179 7.85 -5.33 -7.32
C TRP A 179 8.13 -6.56 -8.17
N VAL A 180 9.39 -6.80 -8.55
CA VAL A 180 9.76 -7.95 -9.38
C VAL A 180 9.75 -9.28 -8.60
N ALA A 181 9.76 -9.24 -7.26
CA ALA A 181 9.56 -10.44 -6.43
C ALA A 181 8.08 -10.89 -6.37
N HIS A 182 7.16 -10.18 -7.03
CA HIS A 182 5.76 -10.60 -7.07
C HIS A 182 5.63 -12.00 -7.70
N PRO A 183 4.90 -12.96 -7.08
CA PRO A 183 4.84 -14.35 -7.55
C PRO A 183 4.43 -14.50 -9.03
N GLN A 184 3.42 -13.75 -9.47
CA GLN A 184 2.98 -13.76 -10.87
C GLN A 184 4.07 -13.34 -11.85
N TYR A 185 4.98 -12.46 -11.46
CA TYR A 185 6.11 -12.06 -12.30
C TYR A 185 7.19 -13.13 -12.30
N GLN A 186 7.59 -13.61 -11.12
CA GLN A 186 8.63 -14.64 -10.98
C GLN A 186 8.32 -15.91 -11.79
N GLU A 187 7.06 -16.33 -11.82
CA GLU A 187 6.62 -17.49 -12.61
C GLU A 187 6.72 -17.27 -14.14
N ARG A 188 6.65 -16.03 -14.60
CA ARG A 188 6.58 -15.66 -16.04
C ARG A 188 7.84 -14.99 -16.57
N GLU A 189 8.72 -14.51 -15.69
CA GLU A 189 9.92 -13.77 -16.02
C GLU A 189 10.78 -14.45 -17.10
N PRO A 190 11.07 -15.77 -17.04
CA PRO A 190 11.86 -16.42 -18.09
C PRO A 190 11.18 -16.35 -19.48
N GLY A 191 9.85 -16.49 -19.53
CA GLY A 191 9.06 -16.41 -20.76
C GLY A 191 9.01 -14.99 -21.31
N LEU A 192 8.82 -14.00 -20.44
CA LEU A 192 8.81 -12.58 -20.79
C LEU A 192 10.19 -12.10 -21.28
N ASN A 193 11.27 -12.53 -20.63
CA ASN A 193 12.63 -12.23 -21.08
C ASN A 193 12.94 -12.89 -22.43
N SER A 194 12.47 -14.12 -22.64
CA SER A 194 12.55 -14.79 -23.95
C SER A 194 11.78 -14.03 -25.03
N LEU A 195 10.63 -13.45 -24.69
CA LEU A 195 9.83 -12.61 -25.59
C LEU A 195 10.65 -11.42 -26.11
N CYS A 196 11.29 -10.66 -25.21
CA CYS A 196 12.12 -9.50 -25.56
C CYS A 196 13.26 -9.85 -26.54
N GLN A 197 13.73 -11.10 -26.53
CA GLN A 197 14.85 -11.56 -27.36
C GLN A 197 14.43 -12.20 -28.69
N SER A 198 13.20 -12.75 -28.73
CA SER A 198 12.70 -13.55 -29.86
C SER A 198 11.68 -12.80 -30.72
N GLU A 199 10.85 -11.93 -30.15
CA GLU A 199 9.84 -11.20 -30.89
C GLU A 199 10.45 -10.04 -31.69
N PRO A 200 10.36 -10.05 -33.04
CA PRO A 200 11.13 -9.13 -33.88
C PRO A 200 10.88 -7.65 -33.58
N GLU A 201 9.61 -7.23 -33.45
CA GLU A 201 9.26 -5.83 -33.20
C GLU A 201 9.74 -5.37 -31.81
N LEU A 202 9.54 -6.21 -30.79
CA LEU A 202 9.94 -5.88 -29.42
C LEU A 202 11.46 -5.80 -29.32
N LYS A 203 12.17 -6.81 -29.83
CA LYS A 203 13.64 -6.84 -29.89
C LYS A 203 14.21 -5.61 -30.62
N ALA A 204 13.64 -5.25 -31.77
CA ALA A 204 14.08 -4.09 -32.54
C ALA A 204 13.86 -2.79 -31.78
N SER A 205 12.71 -2.63 -31.12
CA SER A 205 12.40 -1.44 -30.32
C SER A 205 13.34 -1.29 -29.12
N ILE A 206 13.64 -2.39 -28.42
CA ILE A 206 14.59 -2.41 -27.29
C ILE A 206 15.99 -2.06 -27.78
N ALA A 207 16.45 -2.64 -28.90
CA ALA A 207 17.77 -2.36 -29.44
C ALA A 207 17.93 -0.88 -29.85
N ALA A 208 16.92 -0.30 -30.50
CA ALA A 208 16.94 1.10 -30.90
C ALA A 208 16.96 2.06 -29.70
N GLU A 209 16.15 1.80 -28.67
CA GLU A 209 16.14 2.62 -27.45
C GLU A 209 17.42 2.44 -26.63
N ALA A 210 17.99 1.22 -26.61
CA ALA A 210 19.28 0.95 -25.96
C ALA A 210 20.43 1.75 -26.61
N ASP A 211 20.41 1.93 -27.93
CA ASP A 211 21.39 2.76 -28.65
C ASP A 211 21.29 4.24 -28.24
N ILE A 212 20.06 4.76 -28.09
CA ILE A 212 19.83 6.11 -27.57
C ILE A 212 20.38 6.26 -26.16
N PHE A 213 20.19 5.26 -25.30
CA PHE A 213 20.62 5.29 -23.91
C PHE A 213 22.14 5.21 -23.80
N ALA A 214 22.76 4.29 -24.55
CA ALA A 214 24.21 4.17 -24.63
C ALA A 214 24.86 5.45 -25.17
N GLY A 215 24.21 6.14 -26.10
CA GLY A 215 24.63 7.43 -26.64
C GLY A 215 24.87 8.50 -25.55
N ARG A 216 24.11 8.46 -24.45
CA ARG A 216 24.27 9.39 -23.31
C ARG A 216 25.60 9.22 -22.58
N HIS A 217 26.23 8.05 -22.72
CA HIS A 217 27.49 7.69 -22.07
C HIS A 217 28.72 7.81 -22.98
N GLN A 218 28.57 8.33 -24.21
CA GLN A 218 29.68 8.47 -25.16
C GLN A 218 30.84 9.34 -24.63
N GLN A 219 30.54 10.30 -23.76
CA GLN A 219 31.55 11.17 -23.14
C GLN A 219 32.35 10.48 -22.03
N GLU A 220 31.99 9.25 -21.65
CA GLU A 220 32.55 8.53 -20.50
C GLU A 220 33.69 7.57 -20.88
N GLY A 221 34.18 7.64 -22.13
CA GLY A 221 35.29 6.82 -22.64
C GLY A 221 34.86 5.50 -23.29
N ASP A 222 35.76 4.92 -24.11
CA ASP A 222 35.58 3.81 -25.07
C ASP A 222 35.01 2.50 -24.50
N LYS A 223 33.74 2.52 -24.07
CA LYS A 223 32.98 1.34 -23.66
C LYS A 223 31.57 1.34 -24.27
N GLU A 224 31.43 1.82 -25.51
CA GLU A 224 30.14 1.85 -26.23
C GLU A 224 29.43 0.49 -26.20
N GLY A 225 30.17 -0.60 -26.46
CA GLY A 225 29.62 -1.96 -26.41
C GLY A 225 29.10 -2.36 -25.02
N LEU A 226 29.76 -1.93 -23.94
CA LEU A 226 29.31 -2.18 -22.56
C LEU A 226 28.02 -1.41 -22.27
N TRP A 227 27.99 -0.12 -22.61
CA TRP A 227 26.81 0.72 -22.35
C TRP A 227 25.61 0.26 -23.17
N LYS A 228 25.80 -0.10 -24.44
CA LYS A 228 24.76 -0.70 -25.27
C LYS A 228 24.23 -2.00 -24.67
N ALA A 229 25.11 -2.89 -24.19
CA ALA A 229 24.70 -4.14 -23.54
C ALA A 229 23.92 -3.89 -22.24
N ARG A 230 24.36 -2.94 -21.41
CA ARG A 230 23.69 -2.56 -20.15
C ARG A 230 22.35 -1.86 -20.38
N SER A 231 22.29 -0.90 -21.30
CA SER A 231 21.04 -0.24 -21.67
C SER A 231 20.03 -1.22 -22.25
N LYS A 232 20.50 -2.20 -23.03
CA LYS A 232 19.65 -3.31 -23.49
C LYS A 232 19.15 -4.15 -22.31
N GLY A 233 20.03 -4.57 -21.40
CA GLY A 233 19.64 -5.34 -20.22
C GLY A 233 18.64 -4.61 -19.32
N TYR A 234 18.84 -3.30 -19.13
CA TYR A 234 17.91 -2.42 -18.42
C TYR A 234 16.52 -2.47 -19.06
N LEU A 235 16.42 -2.33 -20.38
CA LEU A 235 15.13 -2.31 -21.08
C LEU A 235 14.49 -3.71 -21.17
N GLU A 236 15.27 -4.78 -21.25
CA GLU A 236 14.78 -6.16 -21.18
C GLU A 236 14.20 -6.49 -19.79
N GLU A 237 14.76 -5.93 -18.72
CA GLU A 237 14.24 -6.07 -17.35
C GLU A 237 13.02 -5.16 -17.11
N GLU A 238 13.12 -3.87 -17.49
CA GLU A 238 12.11 -2.84 -17.19
C GLU A 238 10.80 -3.06 -17.98
N THR A 239 10.90 -3.39 -19.27
CA THR A 239 9.74 -3.44 -20.16
C THR A 239 8.67 -4.45 -19.71
N PRO A 240 8.97 -5.73 -19.48
CA PRO A 240 7.98 -6.68 -19.00
C PRO A 240 7.57 -6.41 -17.54
N ALA A 241 8.51 -6.02 -16.66
CA ALA A 241 8.20 -5.69 -15.27
C ALA A 241 7.25 -4.51 -15.13
N ILE A 242 7.28 -3.53 -16.04
CA ILE A 242 6.35 -2.40 -16.03
C ILE A 242 5.06 -2.74 -16.79
N MET A 243 5.16 -3.20 -18.04
CA MET A 243 3.97 -3.31 -18.89
C MET A 243 3.14 -4.56 -18.59
N TRP A 244 3.79 -5.72 -18.46
CA TRP A 244 3.07 -6.97 -18.24
C TRP A 244 2.59 -7.08 -16.80
N LEU A 245 3.48 -6.84 -15.82
CA LEU A 245 3.11 -7.01 -14.40
C LEU A 245 2.06 -5.99 -13.96
N ALA A 246 2.14 -4.73 -14.39
CA ALA A 246 1.08 -3.76 -14.09
C ALA A 246 -0.27 -4.24 -14.64
N ALA A 247 -0.32 -4.77 -15.86
CA ALA A 247 -1.55 -5.32 -16.43
C ALA A 247 -2.05 -6.55 -15.64
N ALA A 248 -1.17 -7.49 -15.32
CA ALA A 248 -1.50 -8.70 -14.57
C ALA A 248 -2.06 -8.40 -13.15
N LEU A 249 -1.58 -7.32 -12.52
CA LEU A 249 -2.06 -6.85 -11.21
C LEU A 249 -3.26 -5.88 -11.30
N ASN A 250 -3.83 -5.74 -12.50
CA ASN A 250 -4.97 -4.89 -12.80
C ASN A 250 -4.73 -3.40 -12.50
N TYR A 251 -3.50 -2.91 -12.73
CA TYR A 251 -3.23 -1.48 -12.74
C TYR A 251 -3.79 -0.87 -14.01
N ASN A 252 -4.70 0.09 -13.84
CA ASN A 252 -5.31 0.78 -14.96
C ASN A 252 -4.33 1.76 -15.61
N PHE A 253 -3.52 2.41 -14.78
CA PHE A 253 -2.63 3.48 -15.20
C PHE A 253 -1.20 3.26 -14.77
N ILE A 254 -0.27 3.66 -15.63
CA ILE A 254 1.15 3.84 -15.33
C ILE A 254 1.43 5.34 -15.45
N VAL A 255 1.85 5.97 -14.37
CA VAL A 255 2.05 7.41 -14.25
C VAL A 255 3.55 7.73 -14.24
N TYR A 256 4.01 8.59 -15.15
CA TYR A 256 5.41 9.00 -15.21
C TYR A 256 5.58 10.41 -15.80
N PRO A 257 6.52 11.24 -15.31
CA PRO A 257 6.85 12.53 -15.90
C PRO A 257 7.74 12.39 -17.14
N GLY A 258 7.21 11.69 -18.15
CA GLY A 258 7.86 11.45 -19.43
C GLY A 258 6.89 10.84 -20.44
N GLN A 259 7.24 10.90 -21.72
CA GLN A 259 6.49 10.19 -22.75
C GLN A 259 6.70 8.67 -22.57
N ILE A 260 5.70 7.89 -22.98
CA ILE A 260 5.85 6.43 -23.05
C ILE A 260 6.99 6.10 -24.02
N ARG A 261 7.87 5.18 -23.63
CA ARG A 261 8.99 4.76 -24.49
C ARG A 261 8.53 3.75 -25.53
N LYS A 262 9.25 3.68 -26.65
CA LYS A 262 8.86 2.80 -27.76
C LYS A 262 8.77 1.32 -27.37
N PRO A 263 9.70 0.75 -26.57
CA PRO A 263 9.57 -0.64 -26.10
C PRO A 263 8.27 -0.91 -25.34
N PHE A 264 7.79 0.05 -24.54
CA PHE A 264 6.57 -0.10 -23.76
C PHE A 264 5.32 -0.09 -24.65
N GLU A 265 5.29 0.79 -25.66
CA GLU A 265 4.22 0.80 -26.66
C GLU A 265 4.14 -0.53 -27.42
N VAL A 266 5.29 -1.05 -27.86
CA VAL A 266 5.39 -2.30 -28.61
C VAL A 266 5.01 -3.49 -27.73
N ALA A 267 5.47 -3.52 -26.47
CA ALA A 267 5.08 -4.56 -25.52
C ALA A 267 3.56 -4.56 -25.26
N LYS A 268 2.95 -3.40 -25.02
CA LYS A 268 1.50 -3.31 -24.85
C LYS A 268 0.75 -3.82 -26.08
N ALA A 269 1.14 -3.35 -27.26
CA ALA A 269 0.51 -3.77 -28.52
C ALA A 269 0.69 -5.28 -28.78
N TYR A 270 1.81 -5.86 -28.36
CA TYR A 270 2.05 -7.29 -28.44
C TYR A 270 1.09 -8.06 -27.54
N PHE A 271 0.97 -7.68 -26.27
CA PHE A 271 0.07 -8.31 -25.29
C PHE A 271 -1.40 -8.23 -25.73
N ASP A 272 -1.81 -7.11 -26.32
CA ASP A 272 -3.17 -6.93 -26.83
C ASP A 272 -3.47 -7.89 -28.01
N LYS A 273 -2.48 -8.15 -28.88
CA LYS A 273 -2.63 -9.01 -30.07
C LYS A 273 -2.44 -10.50 -29.80
N ASN A 274 -1.62 -10.85 -28.82
CA ASN A 274 -1.14 -12.22 -28.59
C ASN A 274 -1.55 -12.75 -27.21
N ARG A 275 -2.82 -12.59 -26.85
CA ARG A 275 -3.37 -13.05 -25.55
C ARG A 275 -3.13 -14.55 -25.27
N GLU A 276 -3.11 -15.35 -26.34
CA GLU A 276 -2.92 -16.81 -26.27
C GLU A 276 -1.46 -17.25 -26.11
N ASP A 277 -0.50 -16.32 -26.14
CA ASP A 277 0.91 -16.69 -25.95
C ASP A 277 1.14 -17.13 -24.48
N PRO A 278 1.53 -18.39 -24.23
CA PRO A 278 1.73 -18.90 -22.88
C PRO A 278 2.85 -18.19 -22.11
N ARG A 279 3.75 -17.47 -22.80
CA ARG A 279 4.82 -16.68 -22.20
C ARG A 279 4.28 -15.41 -21.52
N CYS A 280 3.13 -14.88 -21.95
CA CYS A 280 2.57 -13.63 -21.45
C CYS A 280 1.04 -13.68 -21.23
N SER A 281 0.48 -14.86 -20.95
CA SER A 281 -0.96 -15.05 -20.71
C SER A 281 -1.49 -14.19 -19.55
N PHE A 282 -2.71 -13.68 -19.69
CA PHE A 282 -3.45 -12.93 -18.67
C PHE A 282 -4.68 -13.70 -18.19
N PRO A 283 -5.30 -13.31 -17.04
CA PRO A 283 -6.63 -13.79 -16.69
C PRO A 283 -7.63 -13.55 -17.83
N GLU A 284 -8.53 -14.51 -18.08
CA GLU A 284 -9.48 -14.46 -19.20
C GLU A 284 -10.43 -13.26 -19.13
N ASP A 285 -10.78 -12.82 -17.91
CA ASP A 285 -11.67 -11.70 -17.62
C ASP A 285 -10.97 -10.33 -17.69
N LEU A 286 -9.66 -10.29 -17.98
CA LEU A 286 -8.91 -9.03 -18.00
C LEU A 286 -9.16 -8.18 -19.25
N ASP A 287 -9.74 -7.01 -18.99
CA ASP A 287 -9.83 -5.81 -19.84
C ASP A 287 -8.48 -5.22 -20.31
N LEU A 288 -7.72 -5.78 -21.26
CA LEU A 288 -6.43 -5.20 -21.70
C LEU A 288 -6.51 -3.76 -22.26
N ASN A 289 -7.68 -3.28 -22.68
CA ASN A 289 -7.86 -1.87 -23.04
C ASN A 289 -7.93 -0.95 -21.80
N LEU A 290 -8.24 -1.51 -20.64
CA LEU A 290 -8.43 -0.80 -19.38
C LEU A 290 -7.21 -0.86 -18.46
N VAL A 291 -6.16 -1.61 -18.82
CA VAL A 291 -4.95 -1.78 -17.99
C VAL A 291 -3.66 -1.29 -18.66
N ALA A 292 -2.66 -1.00 -17.82
CA ALA A 292 -1.33 -0.52 -18.18
C ALA A 292 -1.36 0.70 -19.14
N ASN A 293 -2.33 1.60 -18.97
CA ASN A 293 -2.45 2.80 -19.78
C ASN A 293 -1.52 3.91 -19.28
N TRP A 294 -0.73 4.50 -20.17
CA TRP A 294 0.21 5.55 -19.78
C TRP A 294 -0.48 6.88 -19.50
N LEU A 295 -0.14 7.49 -18.35
CA LEU A 295 -0.48 8.85 -17.98
C LEU A 295 0.79 9.68 -17.85
N GLN A 296 0.97 10.63 -18.76
CA GLN A 296 2.07 11.57 -18.71
C GLN A 296 1.79 12.65 -17.66
N VAL A 297 2.71 12.86 -16.73
CA VAL A 297 2.64 13.98 -15.79
C VAL A 297 3.01 15.27 -16.51
N SER A 298 2.22 16.32 -16.29
CA SER A 298 2.57 17.70 -16.62
C SER A 298 2.51 18.58 -15.38
N PHE A 299 3.29 19.66 -15.36
CA PHE A 299 3.31 20.57 -14.23
C PHE A 299 2.83 21.98 -14.58
N CYS A 300 2.11 22.59 -13.64
CA CYS A 300 1.79 24.01 -13.67
C CYS A 300 2.02 24.63 -12.28
N ARG A 301 2.20 25.95 -12.24
CA ARG A 301 2.24 26.73 -11.01
C ARG A 301 0.93 27.49 -10.89
N LYS A 302 0.27 27.40 -9.74
CA LYS A 302 -0.87 28.25 -9.40
C LYS A 302 -0.40 29.40 -8.53
N ALA A 303 -0.92 30.60 -8.78
CA ALA A 303 -0.68 31.72 -7.90
C ALA A 303 -1.09 31.34 -6.47
N ILE A 304 -0.21 31.62 -5.51
CA ILE A 304 -0.58 31.52 -4.10
C ILE A 304 -1.58 32.65 -3.89
N GLU A 305 -2.86 32.32 -3.73
CA GLU A 305 -3.84 33.33 -3.36
C GLU A 305 -3.32 33.98 -2.07
N PRO A 306 -3.17 35.32 -2.03
CA PRO A 306 -2.79 35.98 -0.79
C PRO A 306 -3.79 35.50 0.27
N PRO A 307 -3.32 35.13 1.47
CA PRO A 307 -4.21 34.69 2.53
C PRO A 307 -5.31 35.73 2.61
N LYS A 308 -6.55 35.33 2.31
CA LYS A 308 -7.68 36.24 2.33
C LYS A 308 -7.65 36.86 3.71
N LEU A 309 -7.31 38.15 3.79
CA LEU A 309 -7.39 38.95 5.00
C LEU A 309 -8.87 38.95 5.37
N THR A 310 -9.30 37.92 6.10
CA THR A 310 -10.59 37.90 6.74
C THR A 310 -10.55 39.09 7.69
N THR A 311 -11.34 40.10 7.35
CA THR A 311 -11.60 41.27 8.18
C THR A 311 -12.35 40.77 9.42
N THR A 312 -11.60 40.25 10.39
CA THR A 312 -12.14 39.61 11.59
C THR A 312 -11.37 40.04 12.82
N ASP A 313 -11.48 41.32 13.15
CA ASP A 313 -11.37 41.78 14.54
C ASP A 313 -12.69 41.55 15.32
N ASN A 314 -13.79 41.18 14.66
CA ASN A 314 -15.08 40.91 15.33
C ASN A 314 -15.52 39.43 15.38
N ASN A 315 -14.82 38.48 14.74
CA ASN A 315 -15.22 37.04 14.77
C ASN A 315 -14.39 36.15 15.72
N ARG A 316 -13.38 36.68 16.42
CA ARG A 316 -12.60 35.87 17.39
C ARG A 316 -13.45 35.31 18.54
N GLN A 317 -14.56 35.97 18.90
CA GLN A 317 -15.53 35.41 19.85
C GLN A 317 -16.49 34.38 19.24
N LYS A 318 -16.70 34.41 17.92
CA LYS A 318 -17.60 33.49 17.22
C LYS A 318 -16.90 32.17 16.86
N ASP A 319 -15.60 32.21 16.56
CA ASP A 319 -14.81 31.02 16.24
C ASP A 319 -14.51 30.15 17.48
N ILE A 320 -14.39 30.76 18.67
CA ILE A 320 -14.33 30.02 19.94
C ILE A 320 -15.68 29.31 20.22
N ALA A 321 -16.80 29.95 19.92
CA ALA A 321 -18.12 29.32 20.05
C ALA A 321 -18.36 28.20 19.01
N THR A 322 -17.78 28.33 17.81
CA THR A 322 -17.96 27.36 16.73
C THR A 322 -17.06 26.14 16.90
N ASN A 323 -15.82 26.32 17.38
CA ASN A 323 -14.95 25.19 17.75
C ASN A 323 -15.48 24.43 18.97
N LYS A 324 -16.03 25.13 19.96
CA LYS A 324 -16.73 24.49 21.09
C LYS A 324 -17.96 23.69 20.62
N SER A 325 -18.70 24.22 19.65
CA SER A 325 -19.83 23.50 19.03
C SER A 325 -19.41 22.29 18.20
N LEU A 326 -18.28 22.35 17.48
CA LEU A 326 -17.78 21.21 16.70
C LEU A 326 -17.20 20.11 17.60
N GLU A 327 -16.55 20.48 18.70
CA GLU A 327 -16.09 19.55 19.73
C GLU A 327 -17.29 18.89 20.44
N GLU A 328 -18.36 19.65 20.76
CA GLU A 328 -19.61 19.11 21.31
C GLU A 328 -20.35 18.18 20.32
N ILE A 329 -20.37 18.51 19.02
CA ILE A 329 -20.96 17.64 17.97
C ILE A 329 -20.14 16.36 17.78
N SER A 330 -18.81 16.47 17.76
CA SER A 330 -17.89 15.33 17.65
C SER A 330 -18.05 14.38 18.85
N ASN A 331 -18.11 14.94 20.07
CA ASN A 331 -18.33 14.17 21.29
C ASN A 331 -19.69 13.48 21.30
N ARG A 332 -20.75 14.13 20.79
CA ARG A 332 -22.08 13.49 20.65
C ARG A 332 -22.10 12.33 19.65
N LEU A 333 -21.37 12.45 18.54
CA LEU A 333 -21.27 11.38 17.54
C LEU A 333 -20.56 10.14 18.09
N VAL A 334 -19.44 10.33 18.79
CA VAL A 334 -18.68 9.23 19.41
C VAL A 334 -19.51 8.55 20.50
N ILE A 335 -20.20 9.33 21.36
CA ILE A 335 -21.10 8.78 22.38
C ILE A 335 -22.23 7.97 21.73
N SER A 336 -22.84 8.46 20.65
CA SER A 336 -23.92 7.75 19.96
C SER A 336 -23.48 6.40 19.36
N GLU A 337 -22.25 6.29 18.86
CA GLU A 337 -21.71 5.02 18.31
C GLU A 337 -21.40 4.00 19.42
N VAL A 338 -20.85 4.49 20.55
CA VAL A 338 -20.62 3.66 21.74
C VAL A 338 -21.96 3.17 22.31
N GLU A 339 -22.96 4.04 22.44
CA GLU A 339 -24.30 3.67 22.90
C GLU A 339 -24.99 2.66 21.97
N ALA A 340 -24.88 2.83 20.65
CA ALA A 340 -25.43 1.88 19.68
C ALA A 340 -24.76 0.50 19.79
N THR A 341 -23.45 0.46 20.00
CA THR A 341 -22.69 -0.77 20.19
C THR A 341 -23.07 -1.47 21.50
N LEU A 342 -23.19 -0.72 22.60
CA LEU A 342 -23.64 -1.24 23.89
C LEU A 342 -25.08 -1.76 23.84
N LYS A 343 -25.99 -1.07 23.14
CA LYS A 343 -27.36 -1.52 22.94
C LYS A 343 -27.44 -2.81 22.12
N LYS A 344 -26.66 -2.92 21.04
CA LYS A 344 -26.57 -4.15 20.24
C LYS A 344 -26.03 -5.31 21.07
N PHE A 345 -25.09 -5.05 21.98
CA PHE A 345 -24.60 -6.04 22.92
C PHE A 345 -25.70 -6.46 23.92
N GLU A 346 -26.45 -5.51 24.48
CA GLU A 346 -27.57 -5.79 25.40
C GLU A 346 -28.65 -6.64 24.71
N GLU A 347 -29.02 -6.31 23.46
CA GLU A 347 -29.96 -7.08 22.63
C GLU A 347 -29.47 -8.51 22.34
N LEU A 348 -28.19 -8.67 22.00
CA LEU A 348 -27.56 -9.98 21.80
C LEU A 348 -27.46 -10.80 23.09
N SER A 349 -27.40 -10.12 24.23
CA SER A 349 -27.24 -10.73 25.55
C SER A 349 -28.57 -11.14 26.21
N LEU A 350 -29.68 -10.48 25.83
CA LEU A 350 -31.02 -10.75 26.32
C LEU A 350 -31.82 -11.69 25.39
N GLY A 351 -31.39 -11.86 24.14
CA GLY A 351 -31.97 -12.86 23.24
C GLY A 351 -31.43 -14.26 23.54
N GLU A 352 -32.32 -15.22 23.82
CA GLU A 352 -32.01 -16.65 23.81
C GLU A 352 -31.56 -17.09 22.40
N ASN A 353 -30.31 -16.82 22.02
CA ASN A 353 -29.81 -17.15 20.69
C ASN A 353 -29.14 -18.52 20.67
N ARG A 354 -29.88 -19.49 20.14
CA ARG A 354 -29.33 -20.70 19.54
C ARG A 354 -28.57 -20.31 18.27
N TYR A 355 -27.24 -20.29 18.33
CA TYR A 355 -26.42 -20.18 17.12
C TYR A 355 -26.46 -21.51 16.36
N LYS A 356 -26.84 -21.46 15.08
CA LYS A 356 -26.65 -22.58 14.14
C LYS A 356 -25.31 -22.39 13.43
N PHE A 357 -24.33 -23.22 13.78
CA PHE A 357 -23.10 -23.34 13.00
C PHE A 357 -23.35 -24.25 11.79
N PHE A 358 -22.98 -23.79 10.60
CA PHE A 358 -22.92 -24.62 9.40
C PHE A 358 -21.45 -25.00 9.15
N SER A 359 -21.08 -26.25 9.41
CA SER A 359 -19.82 -26.81 8.93
C SER A 359 -20.00 -27.33 7.52
N HIS A 360 -19.21 -26.82 6.57
CA HIS A 360 -19.12 -27.39 5.22
C HIS A 360 -18.27 -28.67 5.26
N GLY A 361 -18.94 -29.82 5.30
CA GLY A 361 -18.35 -31.14 5.18
C GLY A 361 -19.47 -32.18 5.21
N GLY A 362 -19.58 -32.99 4.14
CA GLY A 362 -20.72 -33.84 3.88
C GLY A 362 -21.07 -34.85 4.99
N THR A 363 -22.38 -35.12 5.06
CA THR A 363 -23.10 -36.19 5.79
C THR A 363 -23.24 -36.06 7.32
N GLN A 364 -24.51 -35.93 7.73
CA GLN A 364 -25.12 -35.85 9.07
C GLN A 364 -25.07 -34.50 9.82
N GLU A 365 -26.22 -33.81 9.85
CA GLU A 365 -26.52 -32.72 10.79
C GLU A 365 -26.54 -33.26 12.24
N ARG A 366 -25.50 -32.94 13.02
CA ARG A 366 -25.60 -32.88 14.49
C ARG A 366 -25.78 -31.43 14.90
N GLN A 367 -26.90 -31.12 15.56
CA GLN A 367 -27.07 -29.86 16.28
C GLN A 367 -26.26 -29.92 17.57
N GLU A 368 -25.06 -29.35 17.58
CA GLU A 368 -24.35 -29.04 18.81
C GLU A 368 -24.60 -27.58 19.17
N SER A 369 -25.32 -27.35 20.27
CA SER A 369 -25.46 -26.02 20.85
C SER A 369 -24.20 -25.70 21.67
N ALA A 370 -23.29 -24.94 21.08
CA ALA A 370 -22.17 -24.38 21.85
C ALA A 370 -22.67 -23.18 22.67
N THR A 371 -22.71 -23.31 23.99
CA THR A 371 -22.90 -22.18 24.90
C THR A 371 -21.59 -21.42 25.04
N ILE A 372 -21.55 -20.20 24.53
CA ILE A 372 -20.42 -19.28 24.75
C ILE A 372 -20.46 -18.84 26.23
N SER A 373 -19.33 -18.96 26.92
CA SER A 373 -19.28 -18.55 28.33
C SER A 373 -19.46 -17.04 28.47
N PRO A 374 -20.14 -16.54 29.53
CA PRO A 374 -20.26 -15.11 29.80
C PRO A 374 -18.91 -14.38 29.84
N GLN A 375 -17.85 -15.06 30.31
CA GLN A 375 -16.49 -14.52 30.33
C GLN A 375 -15.93 -14.29 28.92
N THR A 376 -16.22 -15.18 27.97
CA THR A 376 -15.79 -15.05 26.58
C THR A 376 -16.50 -13.87 25.89
N LEU A 377 -17.79 -13.69 26.14
CA LEU A 377 -18.55 -12.53 25.66
C LEU A 377 -18.04 -11.22 26.26
N PHE A 378 -17.71 -11.21 27.56
CA PHE A 378 -17.14 -10.05 28.23
C PHE A 378 -15.78 -9.65 27.67
N ASN A 379 -14.88 -10.61 27.46
CA ASN A 379 -13.55 -10.35 26.90
C ASN A 379 -13.67 -9.81 25.46
N SER A 380 -14.56 -10.38 24.64
CA SER A 380 -14.82 -9.89 23.27
C SER A 380 -15.39 -8.46 23.27
N ALA A 381 -16.27 -8.13 24.22
CA ALA A 381 -16.79 -6.77 24.36
C ALA A 381 -15.68 -5.77 24.72
N ILE A 382 -14.81 -6.12 25.69
CA ILE A 382 -13.64 -5.31 26.08
C ILE A 382 -12.75 -5.04 24.86
N GLU A 383 -12.45 -6.06 24.07
CA GLU A 383 -11.62 -5.94 22.86
C GLU A 383 -12.27 -5.02 21.81
N HIS A 384 -13.58 -5.17 21.56
CA HIS A 384 -14.30 -4.30 20.62
C HIS A 384 -14.41 -2.85 21.09
N MET A 385 -14.56 -2.60 22.40
CA MET A 385 -14.52 -1.23 22.94
C MET A 385 -13.13 -0.64 22.89
N ALA A 386 -12.09 -1.41 23.21
CA ALA A 386 -10.72 -0.95 23.06
C ALA A 386 -10.45 -0.56 21.59
N TYR A 387 -10.90 -1.38 20.65
CA TYR A 387 -10.78 -1.09 19.22
C TYR A 387 -11.57 0.16 18.79
N GLY A 388 -12.82 0.30 19.22
CA GLY A 388 -13.65 1.47 18.92
C GLY A 388 -13.11 2.77 19.52
N ILE A 389 -12.60 2.71 20.77
CA ILE A 389 -11.96 3.84 21.43
C ILE A 389 -10.66 4.19 20.70
N THR A 390 -9.82 3.22 20.33
CA THR A 390 -8.59 3.45 19.57
C THR A 390 -8.87 4.04 18.18
N ALA A 391 -9.89 3.55 17.46
CA ALA A 391 -10.29 4.08 16.17
C ALA A 391 -10.79 5.54 16.28
N ALA A 392 -11.62 5.85 17.27
CA ALA A 392 -12.07 7.22 17.55
C ALA A 392 -10.92 8.15 17.98
N ILE A 393 -9.90 7.61 18.67
CA ILE A 393 -8.69 8.34 19.08
C ILE A 393 -7.81 8.72 17.88
N ILE A 394 -7.60 7.79 16.96
CA ILE A 394 -6.73 7.99 15.79
C ILE A 394 -7.35 9.03 14.84
N ASP A 395 -8.67 9.01 14.68
CA ASP A 395 -9.37 9.82 13.68
C ASP A 395 -9.64 11.27 14.14
N LYS A 396 -9.76 11.53 15.46
CA LYS A 396 -10.34 12.81 15.94
C LYS A 396 -9.52 13.61 16.97
N GLY A 397 -8.32 13.17 17.34
CA GLY A 397 -7.36 14.02 18.07
C GLY A 397 -7.82 14.56 19.44
N GLY A 398 -8.66 13.81 20.17
CA GLY A 398 -9.16 14.24 21.49
C GLY A 398 -8.08 14.31 22.59
N SER A 399 -8.27 15.19 23.57
CA SER A 399 -7.36 15.34 24.73
C SER A 399 -7.32 14.08 25.61
N ILE A 400 -6.19 13.84 26.31
CA ILE A 400 -5.99 12.69 27.21
C ILE A 400 -7.09 12.60 28.29
N GLU A 401 -7.58 13.74 28.78
CA GLU A 401 -8.64 13.77 29.81
C GLU A 401 -9.99 13.31 29.24
N PHE A 402 -10.32 13.68 27.99
CA PHE A 402 -11.51 13.19 27.31
C PHE A 402 -11.43 11.68 27.05
N GLN A 403 -10.24 11.19 26.66
CA GLN A 403 -9.98 9.76 26.44
C GLN A 403 -10.24 8.95 27.71
N ARG A 404 -9.74 9.44 28.86
CA ARG A 404 -9.95 8.81 30.16
C ARG A 404 -11.44 8.78 30.55
N GLN A 405 -12.16 9.88 30.36
CA GLN A 405 -13.59 9.95 30.69
C GLN A 405 -14.43 9.00 29.84
N LEU A 406 -14.16 8.91 28.53
CA LEU A 406 -14.88 8.00 27.63
C LEU A 406 -14.65 6.53 28.00
N PHE A 407 -13.41 6.18 28.36
CA PHE A 407 -13.07 4.84 28.85
C PHE A 407 -13.77 4.52 30.17
N GLU A 408 -13.70 5.42 31.16
CA GLU A 408 -14.35 5.25 32.46
C GLU A 408 -15.87 5.06 32.32
N GLN A 409 -16.54 5.83 31.45
CA GLN A 409 -17.98 5.71 31.18
C GLN A 409 -18.36 4.39 30.48
N SER A 410 -17.58 3.99 29.48
CA SER A 410 -17.81 2.74 28.74
C SER A 410 -17.60 1.52 29.65
N PHE A 411 -16.55 1.57 30.48
CA PHE A 411 -16.24 0.53 31.45
C PHE A 411 -17.32 0.41 32.53
N ALA A 412 -17.81 1.52 33.07
CA ALA A 412 -18.89 1.53 34.06
C ALA A 412 -20.20 0.93 33.48
N SER A 413 -20.51 1.23 32.22
CA SER A 413 -21.69 0.69 31.53
C SER A 413 -21.59 -0.82 31.33
N LEU A 414 -20.42 -1.32 30.92
CA LEU A 414 -20.17 -2.76 30.84
C LEU A 414 -20.30 -3.47 32.18
N LEU A 415 -19.71 -2.90 33.23
CA LEU A 415 -19.73 -3.49 34.56
C LEU A 415 -21.17 -3.63 35.06
N SER A 416 -22.01 -2.63 34.80
CA SER A 416 -23.46 -2.67 35.09
C SER A 416 -24.18 -3.80 34.32
N ILE A 417 -23.87 -4.00 33.04
CA ILE A 417 -24.45 -5.09 32.23
C ILE A 417 -24.06 -6.46 32.81
N VAL A 418 -22.79 -6.67 33.14
CA VAL A 418 -22.31 -7.93 33.75
C VAL A 418 -22.97 -8.18 35.10
N GLN A 419 -23.09 -7.16 35.95
CA GLN A 419 -23.76 -7.28 37.24
C GLN A 419 -25.24 -7.66 37.09
N LYS A 420 -25.94 -7.07 36.11
CA LYS A 420 -27.33 -7.44 35.78
C LYS A 420 -27.45 -8.90 35.32
N GLN A 421 -26.50 -9.39 34.53
CA GLN A 421 -26.49 -10.79 34.09
C GLN A 421 -26.21 -11.77 35.23
N GLN A 422 -25.28 -11.45 36.13
CA GLN A 422 -25.00 -12.26 37.32
C GLN A 422 -26.22 -12.31 38.26
N ALA A 423 -26.92 -11.18 38.43
CA ALA A 423 -28.18 -11.12 39.17
C ALA A 423 -29.30 -11.94 38.49
N ALA A 424 -29.41 -11.89 37.17
CA ALA A 424 -30.39 -12.69 36.42
C ALA A 424 -30.11 -14.19 36.51
N SER A 425 -28.84 -14.60 36.40
CA SER A 425 -28.42 -16.01 36.47
C SER A 425 -28.65 -16.60 37.86
N SER A 426 -28.34 -15.85 38.93
CA SER A 426 -28.63 -16.27 40.31
C SER A 426 -30.14 -16.37 40.61
N MET A 427 -30.98 -15.55 39.98
CA MET A 427 -32.43 -15.68 40.08
C MET A 427 -32.98 -16.94 39.38
N VAL A 428 -32.35 -17.40 38.29
CA VAL A 428 -32.74 -18.63 37.58
C VAL A 428 -32.33 -19.88 38.38
N GLU A 429 -31.14 -19.91 38.99
CA GLU A 429 -30.71 -21.00 39.89
C GLU A 429 -31.56 -21.09 41.17
N SER A 430 -32.09 -19.97 41.67
CA SER A 430 -32.99 -19.98 42.84
C SER A 430 -34.36 -20.63 42.58
N LYS A 431 -34.75 -20.78 41.31
CA LYS A 431 -36.04 -21.36 40.89
C LYS A 431 -35.97 -22.83 40.47
N SER A 432 -34.77 -23.42 40.42
CA SER A 432 -34.54 -24.80 39.91
C SER A 432 -34.15 -25.83 40.97
N LYS A 433 -34.69 -25.74 42.20
CA LYS A 433 -34.68 -26.88 43.15
C LYS A 433 -35.97 -27.71 43.02
N PRO A 434 -35.91 -28.99 42.62
CA PRO A 434 -36.97 -29.93 42.91
C PRO A 434 -36.63 -30.82 44.11
N ILE A 435 -37.70 -31.10 44.85
CA ILE A 435 -37.88 -32.12 45.86
C ILE A 435 -37.85 -33.50 45.17
N ASN A 436 -37.00 -34.44 45.63
CA ASN A 436 -37.41 -35.78 46.05
C ASN A 436 -36.24 -36.64 46.56
N GLU A 437 -36.57 -37.42 47.58
CA GLU A 437 -35.73 -38.31 48.37
C GLU A 437 -36.22 -39.77 48.18
N ILE A 438 -35.29 -40.73 48.28
CA ILE A 438 -35.46 -42.15 48.72
C ILE A 438 -35.93 -43.21 47.70
N ILE A 439 -35.06 -44.18 47.35
CA ILE A 439 -34.99 -45.59 47.85
C ILE A 439 -33.62 -46.22 47.45
N SER A 440 -32.99 -46.94 48.40
CA SER A 440 -31.67 -47.62 48.41
C SER A 440 -31.66 -49.05 47.77
N PRO A 441 -30.70 -49.97 48.08
CA PRO A 441 -29.29 -50.05 47.64
C PRO A 441 -28.93 -51.43 47.01
N LEU A 442 -27.76 -51.57 46.36
CA LEU A 442 -27.04 -52.85 46.29
C LEU A 442 -25.54 -52.68 45.97
N ALA A 443 -24.79 -53.68 46.41
CA ALA A 443 -23.42 -53.69 46.88
C ALA A 443 -22.31 -53.85 45.81
N ILE A 444 -21.13 -53.30 46.17
CA ILE A 444 -19.75 -53.83 46.08
C ILE A 444 -19.20 -54.22 44.68
N ASP A 445 -18.14 -53.53 44.23
CA ASP A 445 -16.79 -54.11 44.25
C ASP A 445 -15.67 -53.08 44.19
N VAL A 446 -14.59 -53.45 44.90
CA VAL A 446 -13.36 -52.71 45.17
C VAL A 446 -12.34 -52.99 44.07
N VAL A 447 -11.74 -51.97 43.46
CA VAL A 447 -10.36 -52.05 42.95
C VAL A 447 -9.64 -50.74 43.24
N GLU A 448 -8.62 -50.89 44.06
CA GLU A 448 -7.61 -49.96 44.54
C GLU A 448 -6.41 -50.02 43.60
N ILE A 449 -5.94 -48.88 43.05
CA ILE A 449 -4.53 -48.70 42.63
C ILE A 449 -4.09 -47.25 42.88
N GLU A 450 -3.41 -47.11 44.01
CA GLU A 450 -2.18 -46.36 44.31
C GLU A 450 -1.81 -45.09 43.53
N ALA A 451 -1.60 -44.04 44.34
CA ALA A 451 -0.79 -42.88 44.04
C ALA A 451 0.69 -43.20 44.28
N GLU A 452 1.57 -42.83 43.35
CA GLU A 452 2.98 -42.62 43.65
C GLU A 452 3.43 -41.21 43.31
N SER A 453 4.19 -40.67 44.26
CA SER A 453 4.69 -39.33 44.35
C SER A 453 6.20 -39.28 44.10
N ARG A 454 6.64 -38.29 43.29
CA ARG A 454 7.93 -37.54 43.37
C ARG A 454 9.25 -38.31 43.09
N PRO A 455 10.42 -37.63 42.94
CA PRO A 455 10.75 -36.30 42.39
C PRO A 455 12.06 -36.24 41.53
N THR A 456 12.41 -35.00 41.10
CA THR A 456 13.77 -34.44 40.83
C THR A 456 14.62 -34.97 39.65
N GLN A 457 15.06 -34.08 38.76
CA GLN A 457 16.38 -33.41 38.83
C GLN A 457 16.61 -32.44 37.65
N ALA A 458 17.45 -31.44 37.93
CA ALA A 458 17.87 -30.34 37.08
C ALA A 458 19.00 -30.70 36.11
N SER A 459 19.11 -29.98 34.98
CA SER A 459 20.32 -29.57 34.22
C SER A 459 19.94 -29.33 32.75
N ALA A 460 20.59 -28.52 31.93
CA ALA A 460 21.47 -27.37 32.06
C ALA A 460 21.56 -26.77 30.63
N LEU A 461 21.98 -25.52 30.54
CA LEU A 461 22.30 -24.80 29.31
C LEU A 461 23.31 -25.52 28.38
N LYS A 462 23.15 -25.29 27.06
CA LYS A 462 24.15 -25.02 25.98
C LYS A 462 23.54 -25.55 24.65
N PHE A 463 23.49 -24.84 23.53
CA PHE A 463 24.28 -23.73 22.97
C PHE A 463 23.37 -22.70 22.29
#